data_AF-A0A1F6ES60-F1
#
_entry.id   AF-A0A1F6ES60-F1
#
_cell.length_a   1.000
_cell.length_b   1.000
_cell.length_c   1.000
_cell.angle_alpha   90.00
_cell.angle_beta   90.00
_cell.angle_gamma   90.00
#
_symmetry.space_group_name_H-M   'P 1'
#
loop_
_entity.id
_entity.type
_entity.pdbx_description
1 polymer ?
#
loop_
_entity_poly.entity_id
_entity_poly.type
_entity_poly.pdbx_seq_one_letter_code
_entity_poly.pdbx_strand_id
1 'polypeptide(L)'
;MLPFIFLLVFFQALGALVGAFSAVWSELAYVRMMRDGRIDHAERAHLDYIGHGLRWGMSLLFLASFGLVVVSYLLQAATQPALTAQYWLFIMLGLLVTTASWALSRKQVSFKLGTAVTFTGWWFLVFLTLGQMPPLSFGASIAFFVIATAIFYALLHYARLLMVRGK
;
A
#
# COMPACT_ATOMS: atom_id res chain seq x y z
N MET A 1 28.08 -7.34 7.27
CA MET A 1 27.26 -7.52 6.06
C MET A 1 25.80 -7.88 6.37
N LEU A 2 25.52 -8.84 7.26
CA LEU A 2 24.17 -9.01 7.87
C LEU A 2 23.47 -7.72 8.34
N PRO A 3 24.15 -6.76 9.03
CA PRO A 3 23.51 -5.48 9.40
C PRO A 3 22.97 -4.69 8.21
N PHE A 4 23.57 -4.83 7.02
CA PHE A 4 23.11 -4.12 5.83
C PHE A 4 21.83 -4.74 5.24
N ILE A 5 21.69 -6.07 5.29
CA ILE A 5 20.44 -6.75 4.93
C ILE A 5 19.32 -6.31 5.87
N PHE A 6 19.57 -6.31 7.18
CA PHE A 6 18.59 -5.84 8.17
C PHE A 6 18.20 -4.37 7.95
N LEU A 7 19.15 -3.51 7.62
CA LEU A 7 18.88 -2.11 7.28
C LEU A 7 17.96 -1.98 6.06
N LEU A 8 18.18 -2.78 5.01
CA LEU A 8 17.34 -2.75 3.82
C LEU A 8 15.92 -3.29 4.09
N VAL A 9 15.80 -4.37 4.86
CA VAL A 9 14.48 -4.87 5.30
C VAL A 9 13.77 -3.82 6.15
N PHE A 10 14.50 -3.14 7.04
CA PHE A 10 13.97 -2.04 7.83
C PHE A 10 13.45 -0.90 6.93
N PHE A 11 14.19 -0.51 5.89
CA PHE A 11 13.72 0.50 4.94
C PHE A 11 12.51 0.05 4.11
N GLN A 12 12.42 -1.22 3.72
CA GLN A 12 11.21 -1.75 3.10
C GLN A 12 10.00 -1.63 4.03
N ALA A 13 10.15 -2.06 5.29
CA ALA A 13 9.09 -1.99 6.29
C ALA A 13 8.69 -0.55 6.60
N LEU A 14 9.65 0.36 6.73
CA LEU A 14 9.41 1.78 6.92
C LEU A 14 8.65 2.37 5.73
N GLY A 15 9.01 2.01 4.50
CA GLY A 15 8.33 2.47 3.29
C GLY A 15 6.88 2.00 3.23
N ALA A 16 6.63 0.73 3.56
CA ALA A 16 5.29 0.17 3.64
C ALA A 16 4.44 0.85 4.73
N LEU A 17 5.02 1.11 5.91
CA LEU A 17 4.34 1.78 7.02
C LEU A 17 4.01 3.24 6.68
N VAL A 18 4.94 4.00 6.12
CA VAL A 18 4.70 5.38 5.67
C VAL A 18 3.54 5.42 4.67
N GLY A 19 3.51 4.48 3.72
CA GLY A 19 2.41 4.34 2.79
C GLY A 19 1.08 4.00 3.47
N ALA A 20 1.05 3.03 4.39
CA ALA A 20 -0.17 2.68 5.12
C ALA A 20 -0.70 3.83 5.99
N PHE A 21 0.17 4.53 6.71
CA PHE A 21 -0.23 5.71 7.50
C PHE A 21 -0.75 6.84 6.61
N SER A 22 -0.13 7.07 5.45
CA SER A 22 -0.63 8.06 4.49
C SER A 22 -2.02 7.71 3.96
N ALA A 23 -2.31 6.42 3.75
CA ALA A 23 -3.63 5.95 3.33
C ALA A 23 -4.68 6.23 4.41
N VAL A 24 -4.38 5.94 5.69
CA VAL A 24 -5.26 6.29 6.81
C VAL A 24 -5.47 7.80 6.89
N TRP A 25 -4.40 8.59 6.81
CA TRP A 25 -4.49 10.05 6.92
C TRP A 25 -5.29 10.67 5.77
N SER A 26 -5.16 10.11 4.57
CA SER A 26 -5.92 10.54 3.39
C SER A 26 -7.43 10.30 3.55
N GLU A 27 -7.85 9.20 4.17
CA GLU A 27 -9.26 8.93 4.46
C GLU A 27 -9.82 9.88 5.53
N LEU A 28 -9.03 10.17 6.58
CA LEU A 28 -9.42 11.13 7.61
C LEU A 28 -9.58 12.54 7.02
N ALA A 29 -8.64 12.97 6.17
CA ALA A 29 -8.73 14.25 5.47
C ALA A 29 -9.95 14.33 4.54
N TYR A 30 -10.24 13.25 3.80
CA TYR A 30 -11.42 13.14 2.96
C TYR A 30 -12.71 13.32 3.76
N VAL A 31 -12.88 12.57 4.85
CA VAL A 31 -14.08 12.65 5.69
C VAL A 31 -14.24 14.05 6.28
N ARG A 32 -13.16 14.65 6.77
CA ARG A 32 -13.19 16.00 7.36
C ARG A 32 -13.73 17.03 6.37
N MET A 33 -13.26 16.99 5.12
CA MET A 33 -13.69 17.92 4.08
C MET A 33 -15.09 17.63 3.53
N MET A 34 -15.49 16.36 3.49
CA MET A 34 -16.87 15.96 3.16
C MET A 34 -17.89 16.50 4.17
N ARG A 35 -17.53 16.53 5.46
CA ARG A 35 -18.37 17.11 6.52
C ARG A 35 -18.64 18.61 6.33
N ASP A 36 -17.72 19.30 5.68
CA ASP A 36 -17.80 20.73 5.36
C ASP A 36 -18.53 21.00 4.03
N GLY A 37 -19.05 19.97 3.36
CA GLY A 37 -19.79 20.06 2.10
C GLY A 37 -18.91 20.33 0.87
N ARG A 38 -17.58 20.30 1.02
CA ARG A 38 -16.62 20.64 -0.04
C ARG A 38 -16.07 19.39 -0.72
N ILE A 39 -16.90 18.71 -1.52
CA ILE A 39 -16.58 17.40 -2.14
C ILE A 39 -15.32 17.49 -3.02
N ASP A 40 -15.22 18.50 -3.90
CA ASP A 40 -14.05 18.65 -4.79
C ASP A 40 -12.74 18.91 -4.03
N HIS A 41 -12.81 19.62 -2.89
CA HIS A 41 -11.64 19.82 -2.04
C HIS A 41 -11.30 18.58 -1.20
N ALA A 42 -12.29 17.77 -0.86
CA ALA A 42 -12.09 16.50 -0.16
C ALA A 42 -11.32 15.49 -1.03
N GLU A 43 -11.70 15.35 -2.29
CA GLU A 43 -10.99 14.47 -3.23
C GLU A 43 -9.56 14.93 -3.47
N ARG A 44 -9.32 16.24 -3.64
CA ARG A 44 -7.96 16.78 -3.80
C ARG A 44 -7.10 16.56 -2.57
N ALA A 45 -7.63 16.84 -1.37
CA ALA A 45 -6.89 16.62 -0.12
C ALA A 45 -6.51 15.13 0.05
N HIS A 46 -7.42 14.22 -0.30
CA HIS A 46 -7.15 12.79 -0.29
C HIS A 46 -5.99 12.41 -1.24
N LEU A 47 -6.06 12.89 -2.48
CA LEU A 47 -5.02 12.66 -3.50
C LEU A 47 -3.67 13.23 -3.10
N ASP A 48 -3.63 14.39 -2.45
CA ASP A 48 -2.39 15.01 -2.00
C ASP A 48 -1.68 14.17 -0.93
N TYR A 49 -2.42 13.67 0.07
CA TYR A 49 -1.84 12.80 1.11
C TYR A 49 -1.41 11.43 0.55
N ILE A 50 -2.22 10.80 -0.30
CA ILE A 50 -1.82 9.56 -0.99
C ILE A 50 -0.60 9.81 -1.86
N GLY A 51 -0.53 10.93 -2.57
CA GLY A 51 0.59 11.28 -3.44
C GLY A 51 1.90 11.41 -2.69
N HIS A 52 1.89 12.04 -1.50
CA HIS A 52 3.07 12.11 -0.63
C HIS A 52 3.49 10.73 -0.13
N GLY A 53 2.53 9.94 0.34
CA GLY A 53 2.78 8.57 0.79
C GLY A 53 3.32 7.66 -0.31
N LEU A 54 2.80 7.79 -1.53
CA LEU A 54 3.27 7.06 -2.69
C LEU A 54 4.70 7.43 -3.06
N ARG A 55 5.02 8.73 -3.12
CA ARG A 55 6.37 9.19 -3.47
C ARG A 55 7.41 8.68 -2.49
N TRP A 56 7.20 8.84 -1.19
CA TRP A 56 8.18 8.44 -0.19
C TRP A 56 8.15 6.93 0.09
N GLY A 57 6.96 6.36 0.29
CA GLY A 57 6.78 4.95 0.59
C GLY A 57 7.25 4.05 -0.55
N MET A 58 6.83 4.30 -1.80
CA MET A 58 7.22 3.44 -2.92
C MET A 58 8.68 3.59 -3.31
N SER A 59 9.23 4.81 -3.28
CA SER A 59 10.64 5.01 -3.61
C SER A 59 11.54 4.27 -2.62
N LEU A 60 11.23 4.38 -1.32
CA LEU A 60 11.99 3.68 -0.28
C LEU A 60 11.82 2.15 -0.42
N LEU A 61 10.59 1.69 -0.64
CA LEU A 61 10.26 0.27 -0.77
C LEU A 61 10.96 -0.36 -1.98
N PHE A 62 10.89 0.24 -3.17
CA PHE A 62 11.52 -0.31 -4.36
C PHE A 62 13.04 -0.23 -4.31
N LEU A 63 13.60 0.88 -3.83
CA LEU A 63 15.05 1.03 -3.73
C LEU A 63 15.65 0.06 -2.72
N ALA A 64 14.99 -0.15 -1.57
CA ALA A 64 15.40 -1.16 -0.60
C ALA A 64 15.23 -2.59 -1.14
N SER A 65 14.16 -2.87 -1.89
CA SER A 65 13.92 -4.17 -2.54
C SER A 65 14.98 -4.51 -3.58
N PHE A 66 15.35 -3.53 -4.40
CA PHE A 66 16.41 -3.68 -5.38
C PHE A 66 17.76 -3.86 -4.70
N GLY A 67 18.05 -3.06 -3.67
CA GLY A 67 19.24 -3.20 -2.84
C GLY A 67 19.35 -4.60 -2.22
N LEU A 68 18.25 -5.18 -1.74
CA LEU A 68 18.24 -6.54 -1.18
C LEU A 68 18.65 -7.58 -2.21
N VAL A 69 18.13 -7.51 -3.43
CA VAL A 69 18.52 -8.44 -4.50
C VAL A 69 20.00 -8.33 -4.81
N VAL A 70 20.50 -7.10 -5.01
CA VAL A 70 21.92 -6.86 -5.32
C VAL A 70 22.83 -7.36 -4.21
N VAL A 71 22.51 -7.03 -2.95
CA VAL A 71 23.32 -7.43 -1.79
C VAL A 71 23.28 -8.94 -1.59
N SER A 72 22.10 -9.57 -1.65
CA SER A 72 21.98 -11.02 -1.52
C SER A 72 22.76 -11.75 -2.61
N TYR A 73 22.78 -11.22 -3.84
CA TYR A 73 23.57 -11.78 -4.93
C TYR A 73 25.07 -11.66 -4.68
N LEU A 74 25.57 -10.46 -4.32
CA LEU A 74 26.98 -10.22 -4.05
C LEU A 74 27.51 -11.04 -2.87
N LEU A 75 26.67 -11.27 -1.85
CA LEU A 75 27.01 -12.05 -0.67
C LEU A 75 26.84 -13.57 -0.85
N GLN A 76 26.39 -14.02 -2.02
CA GLN A 76 26.06 -15.42 -2.27
C GLN A 76 25.16 -16.01 -1.17
N ALA A 77 24.20 -15.21 -0.72
CA ALA A 77 23.27 -15.64 0.33
C ALA A 77 22.54 -16.92 -0.10
N ALA A 78 22.35 -17.84 0.84
CA ALA A 78 21.66 -19.11 0.59
C ALA A 78 20.24 -18.89 0.03
N THR A 79 19.59 -17.80 0.45
CA THR A 79 18.27 -17.39 -0.04
C THR A 79 18.40 -16.13 -0.89
N GLN A 80 18.03 -16.25 -2.16
CA GLN A 80 18.00 -15.14 -3.10
C GLN A 80 16.57 -14.60 -3.21
N PRO A 81 16.29 -13.35 -2.79
CA PRO A 81 14.92 -12.81 -2.79
C PRO A 81 14.25 -12.91 -4.17
N ALA A 82 14.98 -12.62 -5.25
CA ALA A 82 14.48 -12.68 -6.62
C ALA A 82 14.00 -14.08 -7.08
N LEU A 83 14.38 -15.14 -6.37
CA LEU A 83 13.95 -16.51 -6.66
C LEU A 83 12.76 -16.96 -5.79
N THR A 84 12.21 -16.06 -4.96
CA THR A 84 11.10 -16.38 -4.06
C THR A 84 9.77 -15.82 -4.58
N ALA A 85 8.69 -16.60 -4.44
CA ALA A 85 7.34 -16.15 -4.80
C ALA A 85 6.88 -14.94 -3.96
N GLN A 86 7.30 -14.86 -2.69
CA GLN A 86 6.97 -13.77 -1.79
C GLN A 86 7.53 -12.42 -2.28
N TYR A 87 8.75 -12.41 -2.82
CA TYR A 87 9.34 -11.21 -3.42
C TYR A 87 8.53 -10.73 -4.63
N TRP A 88 8.15 -11.63 -5.54
CA TRP A 88 7.37 -11.24 -6.72
C TRP A 88 5.95 -10.80 -6.37
N LEU A 89 5.32 -11.42 -5.37
CA LEU A 89 4.06 -10.95 -4.82
C LEU A 89 4.20 -9.51 -4.26
N PHE A 90 5.28 -9.25 -3.52
CA PHE A 90 5.58 -7.93 -2.97
C PHE A 90 5.76 -6.87 -4.07
N ILE A 91 6.56 -7.16 -5.09
CA ILE A 91 6.77 -6.25 -6.23
C ILE A 91 5.48 -6.05 -7.02
N MET A 92 4.72 -7.11 -7.30
CA MET A 92 3.44 -7.02 -8.00
C MET A 92 2.44 -6.13 -7.23
N LEU A 93 2.33 -6.29 -5.92
CA LEU A 93 1.47 -5.45 -5.09
C LEU A 93 1.94 -3.99 -5.07
N GLY A 94 3.25 -3.74 -4.99
CA GLY A 94 3.81 -2.39 -5.10
C GLY A 94 3.45 -1.71 -6.42
N LEU A 95 3.58 -2.43 -7.53
CA LEU A 95 3.18 -1.96 -8.86
C LEU A 95 1.66 -1.75 -8.95
N LEU A 96 0.86 -2.67 -8.40
CA LEU A 96 -0.60 -2.55 -8.36
C LEU A 96 -1.04 -1.31 -7.60
N VAL A 97 -0.49 -1.04 -6.41
CA VAL A 97 -0.80 0.17 -5.64
C VAL A 97 -0.38 1.43 -6.38
N THR A 98 0.78 1.41 -7.05
CA THR A 98 1.28 2.53 -7.84
C THR A 98 0.36 2.83 -9.03
N THR A 99 -0.02 1.81 -9.79
CA THR A 99 -0.94 1.93 -10.94
C THR A 99 -2.34 2.35 -10.49
N ALA A 100 -2.86 1.79 -9.40
CA ALA A 100 -4.15 2.19 -8.83
C ALA A 100 -4.16 3.65 -8.37
N SER A 101 -3.08 4.11 -7.70
CA SER A 101 -2.95 5.51 -7.28
C SER A 101 -2.82 6.46 -8.47
N TRP A 102 -2.09 6.05 -9.51
CA TRP A 102 -1.99 6.82 -10.75
C TRP A 102 -3.34 6.90 -11.48
N ALA A 103 -4.05 5.78 -11.61
CA ALA A 103 -5.37 5.74 -12.24
C ALA A 103 -6.40 6.58 -11.47
N LEU A 104 -6.32 6.58 -10.13
CA LEU A 104 -7.12 7.44 -9.26
C LEU A 104 -6.80 8.93 -9.50
N SER A 105 -5.52 9.30 -9.62
CA SER A 105 -5.10 10.68 -9.90
C SER A 105 -5.60 11.20 -11.25
N ARG A 106 -5.78 10.29 -12.22
CA ARG A 106 -6.30 10.57 -13.57
C ARG A 106 -7.82 10.43 -13.69
N LYS A 107 -8.53 10.17 -12.59
CA LYS A 107 -9.98 9.90 -12.57
C LYS A 107 -10.41 8.75 -13.51
N GLN A 108 -9.51 7.80 -13.80
CA GLN A 108 -9.80 6.65 -14.67
C GLN A 108 -10.54 5.53 -13.93
N VAL A 109 -10.52 5.54 -12.61
CA VAL A 109 -11.17 4.57 -11.74
C VAL A 109 -12.05 5.32 -10.75
N SER A 110 -13.17 4.71 -10.35
CA SER A 110 -14.05 5.30 -9.33
C SER A 110 -13.26 5.55 -8.03
N PHE A 111 -13.50 6.70 -7.40
CA PHE A 111 -12.81 7.08 -6.17
C PHE A 111 -12.93 5.98 -5.10
N LYS A 112 -14.15 5.48 -4.87
CA LYS A 112 -14.43 4.42 -3.88
C LYS A 112 -13.60 3.16 -4.09
N LEU A 113 -13.47 2.71 -5.33
CA LEU A 113 -12.70 1.51 -5.65
C LEU A 113 -11.20 1.78 -5.54
N GLY A 114 -10.72 2.88 -6.11
CA GLY A 114 -9.31 3.24 -6.06
C GLY A 114 -8.79 3.37 -4.63
N THR A 115 -9.54 4.04 -3.75
CA THR A 115 -9.16 4.17 -2.33
C THR A 115 -9.15 2.84 -1.58
N ALA A 116 -10.09 1.94 -1.88
CA ALA A 116 -10.13 0.62 -1.23
C ALA A 116 -8.94 -0.26 -1.67
N VAL A 117 -8.61 -0.22 -2.96
CA VAL A 117 -7.46 -0.96 -3.53
C VAL A 117 -6.14 -0.44 -2.96
N THR A 118 -5.94 0.88 -2.95
CA THR A 118 -4.70 1.47 -2.42
C THR A 118 -4.55 1.24 -0.93
N PHE A 119 -5.62 1.41 -0.15
CA PHE A 119 -5.63 1.14 1.28
C PHE A 119 -5.27 -0.32 1.57
N THR A 120 -5.95 -1.27 0.92
CA THR A 120 -5.71 -2.70 1.11
C THR A 120 -4.29 -3.07 0.68
N GLY A 121 -3.82 -2.54 -0.44
CA GLY A 121 -2.49 -2.84 -0.96
C GLY A 121 -1.37 -2.36 -0.04
N TRP A 122 -1.48 -1.16 0.53
CA TRP A 122 -0.51 -0.69 1.51
C TRP A 122 -0.45 -1.57 2.77
N TRP A 123 -1.60 -1.98 3.30
CA TRP A 123 -1.62 -2.88 4.46
C TRP A 123 -1.08 -4.27 4.13
N PHE A 124 -1.36 -4.80 2.95
CA PHE A 124 -0.75 -6.06 2.49
C PHE A 124 0.77 -5.97 2.40
N LEU A 125 1.30 -4.85 1.89
CA LEU A 125 2.74 -4.61 1.86
C LEU A 125 3.33 -4.57 3.28
N VAL A 126 2.64 -3.93 4.24
CA VAL A 126 3.05 -3.96 5.66
C VAL A 126 3.10 -5.39 6.19
N PHE A 127 2.03 -6.17 6.04
CA PHE A 127 2.02 -7.55 6.54
C PHE A 127 3.09 -8.43 5.88
N LEU A 128 3.36 -8.23 4.60
CA LEU A 128 4.44 -8.93 3.88
C LEU A 128 5.83 -8.54 4.39
N THR A 129 6.10 -7.25 4.59
CA THR A 129 7.41 -6.78 5.10
C THR A 129 7.66 -7.19 6.55
N LEU A 130 6.63 -7.23 7.38
CA LEU A 130 6.73 -7.64 8.79
C LEU A 130 6.72 -9.16 8.98
N GLY A 131 6.54 -9.94 7.91
CA GLY A 131 6.48 -11.40 7.98
C GLY A 131 5.24 -11.92 8.72
N GLN A 132 4.17 -11.14 8.78
CA GLN A 132 2.91 -11.51 9.45
C GLN A 132 1.89 -12.14 8.50
N MET A 133 2.18 -12.18 7.19
CA MET A 133 1.30 -12.86 6.25
C MET A 133 1.39 -14.38 6.43
N PRO A 134 0.25 -15.10 6.49
CA PRO A 134 0.28 -16.56 6.49
C PRO A 134 1.00 -17.10 5.25
N PRO A 135 1.61 -18.30 5.31
CA PRO A 135 2.31 -18.91 4.19
C PRO A 135 1.29 -19.39 3.13
N LEU A 136 0.77 -18.44 2.36
CA LEU A 136 -0.17 -18.65 1.28
C LEU A 136 0.59 -18.84 -0.03
N SER A 137 0.02 -19.68 -0.91
CA SER A 137 0.48 -19.73 -2.30
C SER A 137 0.22 -18.39 -2.99
N PHE A 138 0.96 -18.09 -4.06
CA PHE A 138 0.80 -16.85 -4.82
C PHE A 138 -0.66 -16.58 -5.22
N GLY A 139 -1.35 -17.59 -5.76
CA GLY A 139 -2.77 -17.50 -6.12
C GLY A 139 -3.69 -17.27 -4.92
N ALA A 140 -3.43 -17.94 -3.80
CA ALA A 140 -4.20 -17.73 -2.56
C ALA A 140 -3.99 -16.31 -2.00
N SER A 141 -2.78 -15.75 -2.08
CA SER A 141 -2.51 -14.36 -1.70
C SER A 141 -3.26 -13.36 -2.56
N ILE A 142 -3.37 -13.59 -3.87
CA ILE A 142 -4.16 -12.74 -4.77
C ILE A 142 -5.65 -12.85 -4.43
N ALA A 143 -6.18 -14.06 -4.25
CA ALA A 143 -7.58 -14.25 -3.87
C ALA A 143 -7.91 -13.55 -2.54
N PHE A 144 -7.00 -13.70 -1.55
CA PHE A 144 -7.11 -13.02 -0.26
C PHE A 144 -7.08 -11.50 -0.42
N PHE A 145 -6.21 -10.96 -1.27
CA PHE A 145 -6.16 -9.53 -1.58
C PHE A 145 -7.47 -9.02 -2.19
N VAL A 146 -8.07 -9.75 -3.13
CA VAL A 146 -9.35 -9.38 -3.75
C VAL A 146 -10.48 -9.37 -2.71
N ILE A 147 -10.57 -10.41 -1.89
CA ILE A 147 -11.57 -10.51 -0.81
C ILE A 147 -11.38 -9.38 0.20
N ALA A 148 -10.14 -9.15 0.66
CA ALA A 148 -9.82 -8.07 1.59
C ALA A 148 -10.19 -6.70 1.00
N THR A 149 -9.93 -6.48 -0.29
CA THR A 149 -10.30 -5.24 -0.98
C THR A 149 -11.81 -5.04 -0.99
N ALA A 150 -12.60 -6.10 -1.24
CA ALA A 150 -14.06 -6.02 -1.19
C ALA A 150 -14.57 -5.69 0.23
N ILE A 151 -13.95 -6.27 1.26
CA ILE A 151 -14.27 -5.98 2.67
C ILE A 151 -13.96 -4.52 2.98
N PHE A 152 -12.75 -4.04 2.66
CA PHE A 152 -12.37 -2.65 2.92
C PHE A 152 -13.16 -1.65 2.09
N TYR A 153 -13.57 -2.02 0.87
CA TYR A 153 -14.51 -1.22 0.08
C TYR A 153 -15.83 -1.00 0.83
N ALA A 154 -16.42 -2.07 1.37
CA ALA A 154 -17.64 -1.99 2.16
C ALA A 154 -17.44 -1.19 3.46
N LEU A 155 -16.34 -1.44 4.18
CA LEU A 155 -16.02 -0.75 5.43
C LEU A 155 -15.80 0.75 5.23
N LEU A 156 -14.97 1.15 4.26
CA LEU A 156 -14.72 2.56 3.95
C LEU A 156 -16.00 3.25 3.47
N HIS A 157 -16.81 2.56 2.65
CA HIS A 157 -18.08 3.10 2.23
C HIS A 157 -19.02 3.37 3.42
N TYR A 158 -19.16 2.41 4.33
CA TYR A 158 -19.98 2.54 5.51
C TYR A 158 -19.46 3.60 6.49
N ALA A 159 -18.15 3.65 6.73
CA ALA A 159 -17.51 4.66 7.56
C ALA A 159 -17.78 6.08 7.05
N ARG A 160 -17.65 6.30 5.74
CA ARG A 160 -17.98 7.57 5.09
C ARG A 160 -19.46 7.95 5.27
N LEU A 161 -20.37 6.98 5.15
CA LEU A 161 -21.81 7.22 5.34
C LEU A 161 -22.15 7.62 6.79
N LEU A 162 -21.62 6.90 7.78
CA LEU A 162 -21.86 7.19 9.19
C LEU A 162 -21.33 8.58 9.58
N MET A 163 -20.12 8.91 9.14
CA MET A 163 -19.47 10.18 9.51
C MET A 163 -20.13 11.39 8.84
N VAL A 164 -20.82 11.20 7.72
CA VAL A 164 -21.62 12.26 7.06
C VAL A 164 -23.01 12.41 7.69
N ARG A 165 -23.64 11.30 8.13
CA ARG A 165 -24.99 11.29 8.73
C ARG A 165 -25.05 11.62 10.23
N GLY A 166 -23.92 11.67 10.94
CA GLY A 166 -23.88 12.01 12.37
C GLY A 166 -24.19 13.46 12.74
N LYS A 167 -24.97 14.18 11.93
CA LYS A 167 -25.56 15.49 12.19
C LYS A 167 -27.07 15.37 12.10
#